data_AF-A0A2N6SKU8-F1
#
_entry.id   AF-A0A2N6SKU8-F1
#
_cell.length_a   1.000
_cell.length_b   1.000
_cell.length_c   1.000
_cell.angle_alpha   90.00
_cell.angle_beta   90.00
_cell.angle_gamma   90.00
#
_symmetry.space_group_name_H-M   'P 1'
#
loop_
_entity.id
_entity.type
_entity.pdbx_description
1 polymer ?
#
loop_
_entity_poly.entity_id
_entity_poly.type
_entity_poly.pdbx_seq_one_letter_code
_entity_poly.pdbx_strand_id
1 'polypeptide(L)'
;MIDQLEVEDPKVFKDPNRTFADLYMKSGLYITEIVKRLYVGLEEIIPDDPERIKHILENQVYGFAPTEIIYNIAKSYIFGFDEDADYIDQSHIVYLDTTPYAEGTASMTLEEKCEQLFGGEK
;
A
#
# COMPACT_ATOMS: atom_id res chain seq x y z
N MET A 1 -15.71 -0.90 -6.27
CA MET A 1 -14.86 0.21 -5.79
C MET A 1 -13.64 0.35 -6.68
N ILE A 2 -12.76 -0.66 -6.77
CA ILE A 2 -11.58 -0.59 -7.66
C ILE A 2 -11.96 -0.58 -9.15
N ASP A 3 -13.03 -1.29 -9.54
CA ASP A 3 -13.55 -1.21 -10.92
C ASP A 3 -13.96 0.22 -11.34
N GLN A 4 -14.49 1.01 -10.41
CA GLN A 4 -14.88 2.39 -10.71
C GLN A 4 -13.63 3.27 -10.91
N LEU A 5 -12.58 3.04 -10.13
CA LEU A 5 -11.30 3.73 -10.30
C LEU A 5 -10.72 3.50 -11.70
N GLU A 6 -10.82 2.28 -12.22
CA GLU A 6 -10.37 1.93 -13.58
C GLU A 6 -11.27 2.50 -14.69
N VAL A 7 -12.57 2.66 -14.43
CA VAL A 7 -13.48 3.34 -15.36
C VAL A 7 -13.15 4.83 -15.46
N GLU A 8 -12.82 5.47 -14.34
CA GLU A 8 -12.46 6.89 -14.29
C GLU A 8 -11.08 7.17 -14.90
N ASP A 9 -10.12 6.27 -14.65
CA ASP A 9 -8.78 6.32 -15.26
C ASP A 9 -8.37 4.92 -15.76
N PRO A 10 -8.59 4.61 -17.05
CA PRO A 10 -8.24 3.33 -17.66
C PRO A 10 -6.74 3.01 -17.70
N LYS A 11 -5.88 3.96 -17.32
CA LYS A 11 -4.43 3.79 -17.26
C LYS A 11 -3.91 3.79 -15.82
N VAL A 12 -4.78 3.86 -14.82
CA VAL A 12 -4.40 4.00 -13.41
C VAL A 12 -3.44 2.89 -12.93
N PHE A 13 -3.57 1.68 -13.47
CA PHE A 13 -2.72 0.53 -13.14
C PHE A 13 -1.57 0.29 -14.12
N LYS A 14 -1.33 1.21 -15.06
CA LYS A 14 -0.28 1.12 -16.10
C LYS A 14 0.86 2.10 -15.89
N ASP A 15 0.86 2.82 -14.77
CA ASP A 15 1.91 3.78 -14.41
C ASP A 15 2.77 3.21 -13.28
N PRO A 16 4.08 2.96 -13.50
CA PRO A 16 4.96 2.40 -12.48
C PRO A 16 5.23 3.37 -11.33
N ASN A 17 4.90 4.66 -11.46
CA ASN A 17 5.14 5.67 -10.43
C ASN A 17 3.89 6.02 -9.63
N ARG A 18 2.72 5.48 -10.01
CA ARG A 18 1.46 5.76 -9.31
C ARG A 18 1.44 5.03 -7.98
N THR A 19 1.06 5.73 -6.91
CA THR A 19 0.94 5.19 -5.56
C THR A 19 -0.52 5.12 -5.11
N PHE A 20 -0.80 4.18 -4.22
CA PHE A 20 -2.12 3.91 -3.67
C PHE A 20 -2.01 3.72 -2.16
N ALA A 21 -3.03 4.14 -1.42
CA ALA A 21 -3.07 4.01 0.02
C ALA A 21 -4.42 3.53 0.53
N ASP A 22 -4.39 2.66 1.54
CA ASP A 22 -5.54 2.38 2.41
C ASP A 22 -5.28 3.00 3.78
N LEU A 23 -6.00 4.07 4.08
CA LEU A 23 -5.81 4.86 5.30
C LEU A 23 -6.39 4.21 6.55
N TYR A 24 -7.11 3.10 6.41
CA TYR A 24 -7.73 2.40 7.54
C TYR A 24 -7.92 0.90 7.23
N MET A 25 -6.81 0.21 7.03
CA MET A 25 -6.77 -1.19 6.65
C MET A 25 -7.44 -2.10 7.69
N LYS A 26 -8.09 -3.14 7.15
CA LYS A 26 -8.58 -4.30 7.91
C LYS A 26 -7.82 -5.56 7.51
N SER A 27 -8.34 -6.30 6.55
CA SER A 27 -7.75 -7.57 6.12
C SER A 27 -6.63 -7.43 5.08
N GLY A 28 -6.38 -6.24 4.54
CA GLY A 28 -5.46 -6.03 3.41
C GLY A 28 -6.06 -6.29 2.02
N LEU A 29 -7.32 -6.74 1.94
CA LEU A 29 -7.98 -7.13 0.69
C LEU A 29 -7.96 -6.04 -0.39
N TYR A 30 -8.17 -4.78 0.00
CA TYR A 30 -8.18 -3.65 -0.94
C TYR A 30 -6.82 -3.44 -1.60
N ILE A 31 -5.75 -3.43 -0.78
CA ILE A 31 -4.37 -3.31 -1.26
C ILE A 31 -4.01 -4.50 -2.15
N THR A 32 -4.32 -5.74 -1.75
CA THR A 32 -4.00 -6.92 -2.56
C THR A 32 -4.68 -6.89 -3.94
N GLU A 33 -5.91 -6.39 -4.04
CA GLU A 33 -6.57 -6.25 -5.35
C GLU A 33 -5.93 -5.15 -6.21
N ILE A 34 -5.43 -4.06 -5.62
CA ILE A 34 -4.59 -3.08 -6.32
C ILE A 34 -3.29 -3.72 -6.82
N VAL A 35 -2.59 -4.47 -5.96
CA VAL A 35 -1.36 -5.19 -6.30
C VAL A 35 -1.58 -6.09 -7.51
N LYS A 36 -2.68 -6.87 -7.53
CA LYS A 36 -3.02 -7.74 -8.66
C LYS A 36 -3.23 -6.98 -9.97
N ARG A 37 -3.88 -5.82 -9.93
CA ARG A 37 -4.10 -5.01 -11.15
C ARG A 37 -2.83 -4.35 -11.64
N LEU A 38 -2.00 -3.83 -10.75
CA LEU A 38 -0.68 -3.31 -11.09
C LEU A 38 0.21 -4.42 -11.67
N TYR A 39 0.16 -5.62 -11.10
CA TYR A 39 0.97 -6.75 -11.56
C TYR A 39 0.66 -7.10 -13.02
N VAL A 40 -0.60 -7.07 -13.43
CA VAL A 40 -0.99 -7.26 -14.84
C VAL A 40 -0.71 -6.01 -15.67
N GLY A 41 -1.01 -4.83 -15.15
CA GLY A 41 -0.92 -3.57 -15.89
C GLY A 41 0.50 -3.11 -16.20
N LEU A 42 1.49 -3.57 -15.43
CA LEU A 42 2.91 -3.21 -15.55
C LEU A 42 3.76 -4.27 -16.27
N GLU A 43 3.17 -5.36 -16.77
CA GLU A 43 3.90 -6.47 -17.42
C GLU A 43 4.80 -5.99 -18.57
N GLU A 44 4.32 -5.05 -19.39
CA GLU A 44 5.09 -4.49 -20.51
C GLU A 44 6.22 -3.54 -20.08
N ILE A 45 6.14 -2.99 -18.85
CA ILE A 45 7.08 -1.98 -18.34
C ILE A 45 8.16 -2.63 -17.46
N ILE A 46 7.76 -3.58 -16.62
CA ILE A 46 8.64 -4.37 -15.75
C ILE A 46 8.36 -5.85 -16.06
N PRO A 47 9.00 -6.44 -17.09
CA PRO A 47 8.66 -7.78 -17.55
C PRO A 47 9.03 -8.90 -16.58
N ASP A 48 10.06 -8.68 -15.74
CA ASP A 48 10.48 -9.65 -14.73
C ASP A 48 9.50 -9.69 -13.56
N ASP A 49 8.93 -10.88 -13.31
CA ASP A 49 7.88 -11.11 -12.31
C ASP A 49 8.34 -10.77 -10.88
N PRO A 50 9.50 -11.28 -10.38
CA PRO A 50 10.07 -10.88 -9.09
C PRO A 50 10.34 -9.37 -8.94
N GLU A 51 10.96 -8.74 -9.94
CA GLU A 51 11.22 -7.29 -9.90
C GLU A 51 9.91 -6.50 -9.89
N ARG A 52 8.90 -6.93 -10.67
CA ARG A 52 7.60 -6.27 -10.74
C ARG A 52 6.85 -6.34 -9.43
N ILE A 53 6.73 -7.52 -8.81
CA ILE A 53 6.02 -7.65 -7.54
C ILE A 53 6.73 -6.89 -6.43
N LYS A 54 8.07 -6.93 -6.40
CA LYS A 54 8.88 -6.18 -5.44
C LYS A 54 8.65 -4.67 -5.59
N HIS A 55 8.73 -4.15 -6.82
CA HIS A 55 8.49 -2.73 -7.09
C HIS A 55 7.10 -2.28 -6.65
N ILE A 56 6.06 -3.06 -6.98
CA ILE A 56 4.69 -2.76 -6.60
C ILE A 56 4.55 -2.72 -5.07
N LEU A 57 5.04 -3.75 -4.39
CA LEU A 57 4.91 -3.87 -2.94
C LEU A 57 5.71 -2.81 -2.20
N GLU A 58 6.95 -2.50 -2.60
CA GLU A 58 7.81 -1.54 -1.87
C GLU A 58 7.49 -0.07 -2.15
N ASN A 59 7.01 0.24 -3.36
CA ASN A 59 6.97 1.63 -3.84
C ASN A 59 5.56 2.14 -4.17
N GLN A 60 4.59 1.26 -4.47
CA GLN A 60 3.30 1.69 -5.01
C GLN A 60 2.13 1.52 -4.05
N VAL A 61 2.23 0.68 -3.02
CA VAL A 61 1.16 0.47 -2.05
C VAL A 61 1.55 0.92 -0.66
N TYR A 62 0.62 1.54 0.04
CA TYR A 62 0.82 2.08 1.39
C TYR A 62 -0.41 1.78 2.23
N GLY A 63 -0.25 1.75 3.55
CA GLY A 63 -1.44 1.81 4.38
C GLY A 63 -1.20 1.83 5.87
N PHE A 64 -2.29 2.11 6.57
CA PHE A 64 -2.34 2.23 8.02
C PHE A 64 -3.33 1.23 8.60
N ALA A 65 -2.91 0.46 9.60
CA ALA A 65 -3.78 -0.43 10.35
C ALA A 65 -3.93 0.04 11.80
N PRO A 66 -5.15 0.10 12.36
CA PRO A 66 -5.41 0.82 13.61
C PRO A 66 -5.08 0.05 14.90
N THR A 67 -4.93 -1.27 14.82
CA THR A 67 -4.65 -2.12 16.00
C THR A 67 -3.61 -3.17 15.64
N GLU A 68 -2.84 -3.64 16.60
CA GLU A 68 -1.80 -4.63 16.40
C GLU A 68 -2.32 -5.92 15.73
N ILE A 69 -3.48 -6.42 16.16
CA ILE A 69 -4.06 -7.65 15.57
C ILE A 69 -4.44 -7.44 14.10
N ILE A 70 -5.02 -6.29 13.76
CA ILE A 70 -5.40 -5.96 12.39
C ILE A 70 -4.16 -5.68 11.54
N TYR A 71 -3.15 -5.02 12.10
CA TYR A 71 -1.86 -4.80 11.46
C TYR A 71 -1.20 -6.12 11.05
N ASN A 72 -1.14 -7.08 11.98
CA ASN A 72 -0.58 -8.40 11.72
C ASN A 72 -1.41 -9.18 10.68
N ILE A 73 -2.74 -9.14 10.77
CA ILE A 73 -3.62 -9.78 9.77
C ILE A 73 -3.37 -9.18 8.37
N ALA A 74 -3.35 -7.86 8.25
CA ALA A 74 -3.11 -7.18 6.98
C ALA A 74 -1.73 -7.56 6.40
N LYS A 75 -0.67 -7.52 7.23
CA LYS A 75 0.67 -7.90 6.79
C LYS A 75 0.78 -9.36 6.37
N SER A 76 0.23 -10.29 7.15
CA SER A 76 0.22 -11.70 6.76
C SER A 76 -0.57 -11.95 5.49
N TYR A 77 -1.66 -11.20 5.25
CA TYR A 77 -2.43 -11.34 4.02
C TYR A 77 -1.71 -10.76 2.79
N ILE A 78 -1.05 -9.61 2.95
CA ILE A 78 -0.36 -8.91 1.87
C ILE A 78 0.99 -9.55 1.53
N PHE A 79 1.74 -10.07 2.51
CA PHE A 79 3.12 -10.53 2.31
C PHE A 79 3.33 -12.02 2.64
N GLY A 80 2.37 -12.69 3.28
CA GLY A 80 2.55 -14.06 3.78
C GLY A 80 2.53 -15.17 2.72
N PHE A 81 2.55 -14.81 1.43
CA PHE A 81 2.59 -15.77 0.32
C PHE A 81 4.01 -16.08 -0.16
N ASP A 82 5.00 -15.26 0.21
CA ASP A 82 6.39 -15.42 -0.23
C ASP A 82 7.22 -16.01 0.92
N GLU A 83 7.73 -17.24 0.74
CA GLU A 83 8.67 -17.86 1.70
C GLU A 83 10.01 -17.09 1.73
N ASP A 84 10.31 -16.34 0.68
CA ASP A 84 11.46 -15.46 0.55
C ASP A 84 11.11 -13.99 0.89
N ALA A 85 9.95 -13.68 1.49
CA ALA A 85 9.48 -12.31 1.81
C ALA A 85 10.46 -11.41 2.60
N ASP A 86 11.57 -11.97 3.10
CA ASP A 86 12.65 -11.26 3.77
C ASP A 86 13.33 -10.17 2.90
N TYR A 87 13.18 -10.20 1.56
CA TYR A 87 13.78 -9.18 0.68
C TYR A 87 12.85 -8.01 0.30
N ILE A 88 11.60 -8.00 0.76
CA ILE A 88 10.62 -6.93 0.47
C ILE A 88 10.54 -5.99 1.68
N ASP A 89 10.81 -4.70 1.47
CA ASP A 89 10.57 -3.68 2.49
C ASP A 89 9.07 -3.52 2.76
N GLN A 90 8.66 -3.71 4.01
CA GLN A 90 7.27 -3.62 4.48
C GLN A 90 7.03 -2.39 5.36
N SER A 91 8.02 -1.48 5.47
CA SER A 91 7.98 -0.32 6.36
C SER A 91 6.83 0.65 6.06
N HIS A 92 6.33 0.64 4.83
CA HIS A 92 5.23 1.46 4.33
C HIS A 92 3.83 0.97 4.77
N ILE A 93 3.74 -0.24 5.34
CA ILE A 93 2.56 -0.71 6.06
C ILE A 93 2.77 -0.38 7.53
N VAL A 94 1.99 0.57 8.04
CA VAL A 94 2.21 1.23 9.32
C VAL A 94 1.13 0.85 10.33
N TYR A 95 1.55 0.52 11.56
CA TYR A 95 0.64 0.41 12.69
C TYR A 95 0.34 1.81 13.23
N LEU A 96 -0.82 2.37 12.84
CA LEU A 96 -1.29 3.69 13.27
C LEU A 96 -2.83 3.74 13.18
N ASP A 97 -3.47 4.15 14.27
CA ASP A 97 -4.88 4.54 14.23
C ASP A 97 -5.02 5.96 13.65
N THR A 98 -5.65 6.05 12.48
CA THR A 98 -5.86 7.34 11.78
C THR A 98 -7.13 8.07 12.24
N THR A 99 -7.96 7.44 13.09
CA THR A 99 -9.24 8.01 13.58
C THR A 99 -9.04 9.38 14.24
N PRO A 100 -8.07 9.59 15.17
CA PRO A 100 -7.90 10.88 15.83
C PRO A 100 -7.54 12.02 14.87
N TYR A 101 -6.90 11.71 13.74
CA TYR A 101 -6.57 12.70 12.71
C TYR A 101 -7.81 13.12 11.93
N ALA A 102 -8.70 12.17 11.61
CA ALA A 102 -9.96 12.45 10.94
C ALA A 102 -10.95 13.23 11.83
N GLU A 103 -10.92 12.98 13.14
CA GLU A 103 -11.74 13.70 14.12
C GLU A 103 -11.18 15.08 14.51
N GLY A 104 -9.95 15.41 14.09
CA GLY A 104 -9.28 16.66 14.48
C GLY A 104 -8.87 16.70 15.96
N THR A 105 -8.74 15.54 16.61
CA THR A 105 -8.36 15.40 18.02
C THR A 105 -6.87 15.07 18.20
N ALA A 106 -6.18 14.68 17.12
CA ALA A 106 -4.73 14.49 17.10
C ALA A 106 -3.97 15.82 17.32
N SER A 107 -2.77 15.74 17.89
CA SER A 107 -1.90 16.91 18.12
C SER A 107 -1.25 17.48 16.86
N MET A 108 -1.30 16.74 15.74
CA MET A 108 -0.77 17.11 14.44
C MET A 108 -1.70 16.57 13.35
N THR A 109 -1.59 17.09 12.15
CA THR A 109 -2.34 16.63 10.97
C THR A 109 -1.82 15.27 10.47
N LEU A 110 -2.64 14.56 9.69
CA LEU A 110 -2.21 13.32 9.05
C LEU A 110 -1.08 13.59 8.03
N GLU A 111 -1.11 14.73 7.36
CA GLU A 111 -0.07 15.15 6.41
C GLU A 111 1.29 15.30 7.11
N GLU A 112 1.36 16.02 8.22
CA GLU A 112 2.59 16.14 9.03
C GLU A 112 3.06 14.79 9.55
N LYS A 113 2.11 13.89 9.91
CA LYS A 113 2.46 12.54 10.34
C LYS A 113 3.04 11.71 9.19
N CYS A 114 2.47 11.81 7.99
CA CYS A 114 2.99 11.15 6.80
C CYS A 114 4.38 11.68 6.45
N GLU A 115 4.63 12.99 6.56
CA GLU A 115 5.96 13.57 6.36
C GLU A 115 6.98 13.00 7.36
N GLN A 116 6.61 12.85 8.63
CA GLN A 116 7.48 12.20 9.62
C GLN A 116 7.77 10.73 9.32
N LEU A 117 6.82 10.00 8.73
CA LEU A 117 6.96 8.58 8.42
C LEU A 117 7.68 8.32 7.10
N PHE A 118 7.47 9.19 6.10
CA PHE A 118 7.83 8.93 4.71
C PHE A 118 8.61 10.05 4.02
N GLY A 119 8.72 11.25 4.62
CA GLY A 119 9.35 12.44 4.03
C GLY A 119 10.89 12.47 4.03
N GLY A 120 11.53 11.36 4.38
CA GLY A 120 12.98 11.22 4.20
C GLY A 120 13.35 11.07 2.72
N GLU A 121 14.57 11.48 2.33
CA GLU A 121 15.12 11.12 1.01
C GLU A 121 15.19 9.59 0.89
N LYS A 122 14.37 9.00 0.01
CA LYS A 122 14.51 7.61 -0.46
C LYS A 122 15.56 7.53 -1.56
#